data_AF-A0A2K9NWD5-F1
#
_entry.id   AF-A0A2K9NWD5-F1
#
_cell.length_a   1.000
_cell.length_b   1.000
_cell.length_c   1.000
_cell.angle_alpha   90.00
_cell.angle_beta   90.00
_cell.angle_gamma   90.00
#
_symmetry.space_group_name_H-M   'P 1'
#
loop_
_entity.id
_entity.type
_entity.pdbx_description
1 polymer ?
#
loop_
_entity_poly.entity_id
_entity_poly.type
_entity_poly.pdbx_seq_one_letter_code
_entity_poly.pdbx_strand_id
1 'polypeptide(L)'
;MTKISLSFTLNTMNNEREIQEVFEVLGYKIKLKKDERLVGVSPSDIVGFVNSSAQDIFKQSPQLAPHQVAVLLALQFAGEKLALEKEYRENITQLRLTAVDALQYIEEVSPTTR
;
A
#
# COMPACT_ATOMS: atom_id res chain seq x y z
N MET A 1 -52.01 -27.10 -29.89
CA MET A 1 -51.54 -26.23 -28.78
C MET A 1 -50.02 -26.38 -28.69
N THR A 2 -49.27 -25.48 -29.32
CA THR A 2 -47.81 -25.56 -29.41
C THR A 2 -47.23 -24.44 -28.58
N LYS A 3 -46.62 -24.76 -27.43
CA LYS A 3 -45.87 -23.83 -26.59
C LYS A 3 -44.57 -23.46 -27.33
N ILE A 4 -44.52 -22.26 -27.88
CA ILE A 4 -43.27 -21.64 -28.33
C ILE A 4 -42.56 -21.17 -27.07
N SER A 5 -41.46 -21.85 -26.72
CA SER A 5 -40.61 -21.45 -25.60
C SER A 5 -39.71 -20.31 -26.09
N LEU A 6 -40.01 -19.08 -25.66
CA LEU A 6 -39.10 -17.95 -25.78
C LEU A 6 -38.00 -18.11 -24.73
N SER A 7 -36.89 -18.74 -25.12
CA SER A 7 -35.66 -18.69 -24.33
C SER A 7 -35.06 -17.29 -24.46
N PHE A 8 -35.37 -16.49 -23.45
CA PHE A 8 -34.92 -15.15 -23.17
C PHE A 8 -33.39 -15.07 -23.22
N THR A 9 -32.87 -14.17 -24.05
CA THR A 9 -31.48 -13.77 -24.12
C THR A 9 -31.00 -13.27 -22.76
N LEU A 10 -30.21 -14.06 -22.04
CA LEU A 10 -29.28 -13.57 -21.03
C LEU A 10 -27.89 -14.11 -21.34
N ASN A 11 -27.28 -13.57 -22.39
CA ASN A 11 -25.84 -13.66 -22.55
C ASN A 11 -25.19 -12.53 -21.74
N THR A 12 -25.30 -12.59 -20.42
CA THR A 12 -24.46 -11.79 -19.50
C THR A 12 -23.11 -12.49 -19.40
N MET A 13 -22.40 -12.61 -20.54
CA MET A 13 -21.02 -13.07 -20.55
C MET A 13 -20.12 -11.92 -20.08
N ASN A 14 -19.91 -11.91 -18.77
CA ASN A 14 -18.65 -11.68 -18.09
C ASN A 14 -17.61 -10.88 -18.89
N ASN A 15 -17.74 -9.56 -18.82
CA ASN A 15 -16.72 -8.65 -19.33
C ASN A 15 -16.35 -7.69 -18.21
N GLU A 16 -16.00 -8.23 -17.04
CA GLU A 16 -15.08 -7.57 -16.13
C GLU A 16 -13.72 -7.51 -16.83
N ARG A 17 -13.62 -6.64 -17.84
CA ARG A 17 -12.33 -6.13 -18.27
C ARG A 17 -11.82 -5.38 -17.06
N GLU A 18 -11.03 -6.06 -16.24
CA GLU A 18 -10.19 -5.48 -15.22
C GLU A 18 -9.64 -4.17 -15.79
N ILE A 19 -10.20 -3.04 -15.35
CA ILE A 19 -9.91 -1.72 -15.95
C ILE A 19 -8.48 -1.42 -15.56
N GLN A 20 -7.54 -1.79 -16.43
CA GLN A 20 -6.15 -1.42 -16.29
C GLN A 20 -6.04 0.03 -16.70
N GLU A 21 -6.05 0.90 -15.69
CA GLU A 21 -5.82 2.32 -15.87
C GLU A 21 -4.40 2.53 -16.41
N VAL A 22 -4.30 3.38 -17.43
CA VAL A 22 -3.03 3.77 -18.04
C VAL A 22 -2.60 5.06 -17.36
N PHE A 23 -1.42 5.03 -16.75
CA PHE A 23 -0.83 6.15 -16.03
C PHE A 23 0.43 6.63 -16.72
N GLU A 24 0.77 7.89 -16.51
CA GLU A 24 2.06 8.45 -16.89
C GLU A 24 2.92 8.67 -15.64
N VAL A 25 4.08 8.01 -15.61
CA VAL A 25 5.06 8.11 -14.52
C VAL A 25 6.42 8.36 -15.12
N LEU A 26 7.07 9.47 -14.74
CA LEU A 26 8.40 9.84 -15.25
C LEU A 26 8.49 9.86 -16.80
N GLY A 27 7.39 10.20 -17.48
CA GLY A 27 7.29 10.22 -18.94
C GLY A 27 7.03 8.86 -19.60
N TYR A 28 6.83 7.79 -18.81
CA TYR A 28 6.49 6.46 -19.30
C TYR A 28 5.02 6.15 -19.08
N LYS A 29 4.37 5.60 -20.10
CA LYS A 29 3.00 5.10 -20.00
C LYS A 29 3.01 3.68 -19.45
N ILE A 30 2.44 3.50 -18.27
CA ILE A 30 2.38 2.22 -17.56
C ILE A 30 0.94 1.82 -17.29
N LYS A 31 0.67 0.52 -17.32
CA LYS A 31 -0.62 -0.04 -16.87
C LYS A 31 -0.42 -0.62 -15.49
N LEU A 32 -1.25 -0.17 -14.53
CA LEU A 32 -1.24 -0.69 -13.19
C LEU A 32 -2.56 -1.41 -12.92
N LYS A 33 -2.45 -2.59 -12.31
CA LYS A 33 -3.59 -3.30 -11.75
C LYS A 33 -3.74 -2.89 -10.29
N LYS A 34 -4.97 -2.86 -9.81
CA LYS A 34 -5.25 -2.72 -8.39
C LYS A 34 -4.70 -3.94 -7.64
N ASP A 35 -3.95 -3.69 -6.57
CA ASP A 35 -3.49 -4.73 -5.65
C ASP A 35 -4.49 -4.85 -4.50
N GLU A 36 -5.18 -5.98 -4.42
CA GLU A 36 -6.20 -6.23 -3.39
C GLU A 36 -5.63 -6.27 -1.96
N ARG A 37 -4.31 -6.46 -1.81
CA ARG A 37 -3.63 -6.45 -0.51
C ARG A 37 -3.46 -5.03 0.04
N LEU A 38 -3.52 -4.02 -0.82
CA LEU A 38 -3.36 -2.61 -0.44
C LEU A 38 -4.73 -1.98 -0.17
N VAL A 39 -5.32 -2.36 0.96
CA VAL A 39 -6.62 -1.83 1.39
C VAL A 39 -6.55 -0.31 1.55
N GLY A 40 -7.43 0.41 0.85
CA GLY A 40 -7.50 1.87 0.91
C GLY A 40 -6.49 2.62 0.05
N VAL A 41 -5.65 1.92 -0.74
CA VAL A 41 -4.69 2.55 -1.66
C VAL A 41 -5.03 2.17 -3.09
N SER A 42 -5.37 3.15 -3.91
CA SER A 42 -5.65 2.98 -5.34
C SER A 42 -4.38 3.11 -6.19
N PRO A 43 -4.36 2.57 -7.43
CA PRO A 43 -3.27 2.84 -8.37
C PRO A 43 -3.01 4.32 -8.61
N SER A 44 -4.05 5.16 -8.62
CA SER A 44 -3.92 6.62 -8.72
C SER A 44 -3.20 7.24 -7.51
N ASP A 45 -3.43 6.72 -6.30
CA ASP A 45 -2.74 7.22 -5.10
C ASP A 45 -1.24 6.92 -5.19
N ILE A 46 -0.89 5.71 -5.63
CA ILE A 46 0.51 5.29 -5.83
C ILE A 46 1.19 6.19 -6.88
N VAL A 47 0.54 6.40 -8.02
CA VAL A 47 1.09 7.24 -9.10
C VAL A 47 1.22 8.69 -8.66
N GLY A 48 0.22 9.22 -7.96
CA GLY A 48 0.24 10.57 -7.41
C GLY A 48 1.43 10.77 -6.46
N PHE A 49 1.65 9.81 -5.56
CA PHE A 49 2.77 9.82 -4.63
C PHE A 49 4.13 9.74 -5.34
N VAL A 50 4.29 8.82 -6.30
CA VAL A 50 5.55 8.72 -7.07
C VAL A 50 5.83 10.01 -7.83
N ASN A 51 4.81 10.61 -8.46
CA ASN A 51 4.98 11.83 -9.24
C ASN A 51 5.30 13.05 -8.36
N SER A 52 4.70 13.18 -7.17
CA SER A 52 5.06 14.27 -6.26
C SER A 52 6.50 14.12 -5.74
N SER A 53 6.90 12.91 -5.32
CA SER A 53 8.27 12.64 -4.89
C SER A 53 9.28 12.87 -6.04
N ALA A 54 8.94 12.46 -7.27
CA ALA A 54 9.77 12.72 -8.44
C ALA A 54 9.96 14.22 -8.68
N GLN A 55 8.89 15.01 -8.59
CA GLN A 55 8.95 16.46 -8.75
C GLN A 55 9.87 17.11 -7.71
N ASP A 56 9.88 16.62 -6.47
CA ASP A 56 10.75 17.16 -5.44
C ASP A 56 12.23 16.90 -5.72
N ILE A 57 12.57 15.71 -6.26
CA ILE A 57 13.94 15.42 -6.72
C ILE A 57 14.30 16.31 -7.92
N PHE A 58 13.40 16.47 -8.89
CA PHE A 58 13.65 17.35 -10.05
C PHE A 58 13.86 18.81 -9.64
N LYS A 59 13.13 19.33 -8.65
CA LYS A 59 13.34 20.69 -8.13
C LYS A 59 14.73 20.87 -7.56
N GLN A 60 15.27 19.83 -6.91
CA GLN A 60 16.61 19.87 -6.32
C GLN A 60 17.72 19.60 -7.34
N SER A 61 17.43 18.85 -8.39
CA SER A 61 18.41 18.48 -9.43
C SER A 61 17.73 18.34 -10.81
N PRO A 62 17.46 19.47 -11.49
CA PRO A 62 16.73 19.49 -12.77
C PRO A 62 17.45 18.77 -13.93
N GLN A 63 18.76 18.59 -13.82
CA GLN A 63 19.61 17.97 -14.83
C GLN A 63 19.52 16.43 -14.87
N LEU A 64 18.86 15.81 -13.88
CA LEU A 64 18.76 14.36 -13.82
C LEU A 64 17.83 13.83 -14.91
N ALA A 65 18.23 12.72 -15.52
CA ALA A 65 17.37 12.01 -16.44
C ALA A 65 16.27 11.24 -15.68
N PRO A 66 15.11 10.97 -16.29
CA PRO A 66 14.00 10.28 -15.63
C PRO A 66 14.37 8.92 -15.02
N HIS A 67 15.26 8.16 -15.66
CA HIS A 67 15.73 6.88 -15.14
C HIS A 67 16.59 7.03 -13.88
N GLN A 68 17.38 8.11 -13.77
CA GLN A 68 18.18 8.39 -12.56
C GLN A 68 17.26 8.76 -11.40
N VAL A 69 16.22 9.56 -11.66
CA VAL A 69 15.19 9.88 -10.66
C VAL A 69 14.45 8.62 -10.21
N ALA A 70 14.10 7.72 -11.12
CA ALA A 70 13.48 6.44 -10.77
C ALA A 70 14.34 5.61 -9.80
N VAL A 71 15.66 5.54 -10.03
CA VAL A 71 16.60 4.83 -9.14
C VAL A 71 16.68 5.51 -7.78
N LEU A 72 16.76 6.84 -7.73
CA LEU A 72 16.80 7.59 -6.47
C LEU A 72 15.51 7.40 -5.66
N LEU A 73 14.35 7.44 -6.31
CA LEU A 73 13.06 7.16 -5.66
C LEU A 73 13.01 5.74 -5.10
N ALA A 74 13.47 4.75 -5.86
CA ALA A 74 13.51 3.37 -5.38
C ALA A 74 14.38 3.22 -4.13
N LEU A 75 15.55 3.86 -4.10
CA LEU A 75 16.44 3.85 -2.94
C LEU A 75 15.81 4.58 -1.74
N GLN A 76 15.18 5.73 -1.99
CA GLN A 76 14.48 6.49 -0.96
C GLN A 76 13.34 5.68 -0.33
N PHE A 77 12.43 5.14 -1.15
CA PHE A 77 11.29 4.36 -0.67
C PHE A 77 11.72 3.07 0.04
N ALA A 78 12.78 2.42 -0.44
CA ALA A 78 13.35 1.27 0.26
C ALA A 78 13.88 1.66 1.65
N GLY A 79 14.60 2.78 1.75
CA GLY A 79 15.09 3.31 3.02
C GLY A 79 13.97 3.68 3.99
N GLU A 80 12.96 4.41 3.52
CA GLU A 80 11.76 4.78 4.29
C GLU A 80 11.01 3.55 4.79
N LYS A 81 10.80 2.55 3.91
CA LYS A 81 10.15 1.29 4.29
C LYS A 81 10.93 0.55 5.37
N LEU A 82 12.25 0.40 5.21
CA LEU A 82 13.09 -0.27 6.20
C LEU A 82 13.09 0.45 7.54
N ALA A 83 13.13 1.78 7.53
CA ALA A 83 13.05 2.59 8.74
C ALA A 83 11.70 2.39 9.45
N LEU A 84 10.60 2.44 8.70
CA LEU A 84 9.25 2.26 9.23
C LEU A 84 9.05 0.85 9.81
N GLU A 85 9.52 -0.20 9.11
CA GLU A 85 9.45 -1.58 9.60
C GLU A 85 10.26 -1.78 10.90
N LYS A 86 11.42 -1.10 11.01
CA LYS A 86 12.23 -1.11 12.23
C LYS A 86 11.51 -0.42 13.38
N GLU A 87 10.99 0.78 13.15
CA GLU A 87 10.23 1.55 14.15
C GLU A 87 9.01 0.77 14.66
N TYR A 88 8.23 0.17 13.76
CA TYR A 88 7.08 -0.66 14.16
C TYR A 88 7.50 -1.84 15.04
N ARG A 89 8.58 -2.53 14.71
CA ARG A 89 9.09 -3.65 15.51
C ARG A 89 9.52 -3.20 16.90
N GLU A 90 10.20 -2.07 16.98
CA GLU A 90 10.65 -1.47 18.25
C GLU A 90 9.44 -1.08 19.11
N ASN A 91 8.46 -0.40 18.53
CA ASN A 91 7.24 0.02 19.24
C ASN A 91 6.43 -1.16 19.78
N ILE A 92 6.26 -2.23 18.98
CA ILE A 92 5.57 -3.45 19.46
C ILE A 92 6.35 -4.14 20.58
N THR A 93 7.68 -4.14 20.50
CA THR A 93 8.52 -4.73 21.55
C THR A 93 8.40 -3.95 22.84
N GLN A 94 8.48 -2.61 22.78
CA GLN A 94 8.31 -1.74 23.94
C GLN A 94 6.92 -1.90 24.56
N LEU A 95 5.87 -1.92 23.75
CA LEU A 95 4.50 -2.14 24.23
C LEU A 95 4.36 -3.47 24.99
N ARG A 96 4.98 -4.54 24.48
CA ARG A 96 4.98 -5.85 25.15
C ARG A 96 5.73 -5.82 26.48
N LEU A 97 6.89 -5.17 26.52
CA LEU A 97 7.66 -5.02 27.75
C LEU A 97 6.87 -4.25 28.80
N THR A 98 6.29 -3.10 28.43
CA THR A 98 5.44 -2.31 29.34
C THR A 98 4.23 -3.10 29.84
N ALA A 99 3.61 -3.93 29.01
CA ALA A 99 2.49 -4.78 29.43
C ALA A 99 2.94 -5.87 30.42
N VAL A 100 4.10 -6.49 30.22
CA VAL A 100 4.68 -7.47 31.15
C VAL A 100 5.02 -6.79 32.48
N ASP A 101 5.69 -5.64 32.45
CA ASP A 101 6.05 -4.89 33.66
C ASP A 101 4.80 -4.48 34.45
N ALA A 102 3.74 -4.04 33.76
CA ALA A 102 2.48 -3.68 34.39
C ALA A 102 1.77 -4.89 35.05
N LEU A 103 1.80 -6.06 34.41
CA LEU A 103 1.26 -7.29 35.00
C LEU A 103 2.05 -7.71 36.23
N GLN A 104 3.39 -7.69 36.14
CA GLN A 104 4.26 -8.01 37.27
C GLN A 104 4.03 -7.05 38.45
N TYR A 105 3.88 -5.75 38.19
CA TYR A 105 3.56 -4.78 39.23
C TYR A 105 2.24 -5.12 39.94
N ILE A 106 1.18 -5.51 39.20
CA ILE A 106 -0.09 -5.93 39.79
C ILE A 106 0.09 -7.18 40.68
N GLU A 107 0.88 -8.16 40.23
CA GLU A 107 1.17 -9.36 41.02
C GLU A 107 1.93 -9.04 42.31
N GLU A 108 2.91 -8.13 42.25
CA GLU A 108 3.70 -7.71 43.41
C GLU A 108 2.90 -6.87 44.43
N VAL A 109 1.90 -6.11 43.98
CA VAL A 109 1.07 -5.25 44.85
C VAL A 109 -0.27 -5.88 45.26
N SER A 110 -0.57 -7.10 44.80
CA SER A 110 -1.78 -7.83 45.20
C SER A 110 -1.64 -8.36 46.63
N PRO A 111 -2.45 -7.92 47.61
CA PRO A 111 -2.32 -8.38 48.98
C PRO A 111 -2.65 -9.87 49.04
N THR A 112 -1.68 -10.69 49.44
CA THR A 112 -1.92 -12.10 49.79
C THR A 112 -2.96 -12.11 50.90
N THR A 113 -4.19 -12.44 50.54
CA THR A 113 -5.32 -12.46 51.46
C THR A 113 -5.03 -13.57 52.47
N ARG A 114 -4.72 -13.18 53.70
CA ARG A 114 -4.42 -14.09 54.82
C ARG A 114 -5.69 -14.33 55.64
#